data_AF-A0A9W9YVX9-F1
#
_entry.id   AF-A0A9W9YVX9-F1
#
_cell.length_a   1.000
_cell.length_b   1.000
_cell.length_c   1.000
_cell.angle_alpha   90.00
_cell.angle_beta   90.00
_cell.angle_gamma   90.00
#
_symmetry.space_group_name_H-M   'P 1'
#
loop_
_entity.id
_entity.type
_entity.pdbx_description
1 polymer ?
#
loop_
_entity_poly.entity_id
_entity_poly.type
_entity_poly.pdbx_seq_one_letter_code
_entity_poly.pdbx_strand_id
1 'polypeptide(L)'
;MNPKICNMMSESPSSCAARTLTLVAKCLQNLANLVEFGLKESFMTPVNPFILKNKEKMVAFLDDLANVTQSPPITEQVSSDLSRDLAALHDICWAYKSELQQLSQSQPGLKKLVAVTETLRQREQQFLQENCGLTNITEKLV
;
A
#
# COMPACT_ATOMS: atom_id res chain seq x y z
N MET A 1 -9.05 14.53 -2.46
CA MET A 1 -9.22 13.69 -1.26
C MET A 1 -10.55 12.96 -1.35
N ASN A 2 -10.57 11.62 -1.22
CA ASN A 2 -11.81 10.84 -1.22
C ASN A 2 -12.02 10.19 0.16
N PRO A 3 -12.87 10.75 1.02
CA PRO A 3 -13.13 10.22 2.36
C PRO A 3 -13.75 8.82 2.39
N LYS A 4 -14.38 8.36 1.30
CA LYS A 4 -14.86 6.97 1.21
C LYS A 4 -13.73 5.96 1.17
N ILE A 5 -12.62 6.29 0.49
CA ILE A 5 -11.45 5.38 0.38
C ILE A 5 -10.80 5.20 1.76
N CYS A 6 -10.92 6.20 2.63
CA CYS A 6 -10.49 6.13 4.02
C CYS A 6 -11.55 5.51 4.96
N ASN A 7 -12.64 4.94 4.43
CA ASN A 7 -13.78 4.41 5.20
C ASN A 7 -14.40 5.40 6.21
N MET A 8 -14.23 6.71 5.98
CA MET A 8 -14.78 7.75 6.87
C MET A 8 -16.25 8.06 6.59
N MET A 9 -16.76 7.69 5.40
CA MET A 9 -18.14 7.89 4.99
C MET A 9 -18.62 6.72 4.11
N SER A 10 -19.90 6.36 4.26
CA SER A 10 -20.58 5.34 3.45
C SER A 10 -20.89 5.82 2.03
N GLU A 11 -21.22 7.11 1.87
CA GLU A 11 -21.64 7.71 0.60
C GLU A 11 -20.69 8.80 0.08
N SER A 12 -20.76 9.04 -1.24
CA SER A 12 -19.87 10.02 -1.87
C SER A 12 -20.37 11.40 -1.48
N PRO A 13 -19.50 12.33 -1.08
CA PRO A 13 -19.94 13.70 -0.83
C PRO A 13 -20.54 14.29 -2.12
N SER A 14 -21.54 15.15 -1.96
CA SER A 14 -22.05 15.97 -3.07
C SER A 14 -20.92 16.78 -3.71
N SER A 15 -21.09 17.23 -4.96
CA SER A 15 -20.06 18.00 -5.68
C SER A 15 -19.58 19.23 -4.88
N CYS A 16 -20.50 19.92 -4.21
CA CYS A 16 -20.20 21.05 -3.33
C CYS A 16 -19.35 20.61 -2.13
N ALA A 17 -19.77 19.58 -1.40
CA ALA A 17 -19.04 19.08 -0.24
C ALA A 17 -17.65 18.55 -0.63
N ALA A 18 -17.53 17.84 -1.74
CA ALA A 18 -16.26 17.35 -2.28
C ALA A 18 -15.29 18.50 -2.60
N ARG A 19 -15.80 19.60 -3.17
CA ARG A 19 -15.01 20.79 -3.44
C ARG A 19 -14.53 21.46 -2.15
N THR A 20 -15.41 21.63 -1.16
CA THR A 20 -15.05 22.20 0.14
C THR A 20 -13.98 21.35 0.85
N LEU A 21 -14.16 20.02 0.89
CA LEU A 21 -13.16 19.10 1.45
C LEU A 21 -11.82 19.21 0.75
N THR A 22 -11.83 19.37 -0.59
CA THR A 22 -10.60 19.56 -1.37
C THR A 22 -9.90 20.87 -1.02
N LEU A 23 -10.65 21.96 -0.80
CA LEU A 23 -10.05 23.23 -0.38
C LEU A 23 -9.45 23.14 1.03
N VAL A 24 -10.18 22.53 1.98
CA VAL A 24 -9.68 22.29 3.35
C VAL A 24 -8.40 21.45 3.32
N ALA A 25 -8.41 20.35 2.58
CA ALA A 25 -7.26 19.49 2.36
C ALA A 25 -6.03 20.27 1.87
N LYS A 26 -6.27 21.15 0.89
CA LYS A 26 -5.21 21.97 0.30
C LYS A 26 -4.64 22.99 1.28
N CYS A 27 -5.48 23.60 2.11
CA CYS A 27 -5.04 24.48 3.19
C CYS A 27 -4.16 23.73 4.21
N LEU A 28 -4.60 22.54 4.63
CA LEU A 28 -3.85 21.70 5.56
C LEU A 28 -2.52 21.22 4.95
N GLN A 29 -2.51 20.87 3.67
CA GLN A 29 -1.29 20.49 2.95
C GLN A 29 -0.26 21.63 2.93
N ASN A 30 -0.70 22.85 2.61
CA ASN A 30 0.21 24.01 2.60
C ASN A 30 0.70 24.36 4.01
N LEU A 31 -0.16 24.24 5.02
CA LEU A 31 0.24 24.40 6.42
C LEU A 31 1.28 23.34 6.83
N ALA A 32 1.07 22.08 6.50
CA ALA A 32 2.03 20.99 6.76
C ALA A 32 3.37 21.23 6.03
N ASN A 33 3.32 21.78 4.82
CA ASN A 33 4.51 22.16 4.05
C ASN A 33 5.14 23.49 4.51
N LEU A 34 4.54 24.19 5.49
CA LEU A 34 4.97 25.49 6.00
C LEU A 34 5.04 26.62 4.95
N VAL A 35 4.31 26.47 3.84
CA VAL A 35 4.28 27.42 2.72
C VAL A 35 2.93 28.12 2.57
N GLU A 36 2.95 29.29 1.98
CA GLU A 36 1.75 30.09 1.67
C GLU A 36 1.31 29.92 0.22
N PHE A 37 0.06 30.28 -0.06
CA PHE A 37 -0.43 30.35 -1.43
C PHE A 37 0.16 31.58 -2.14
N GLY A 38 0.72 31.35 -3.33
CA GLY A 38 1.28 32.38 -4.20
C GLY A 38 0.39 32.73 -5.40
N LEU A 39 0.95 33.46 -6.37
CA LEU A 39 0.22 33.98 -7.54
C LEU A 39 -0.44 32.89 -8.41
N LYS A 40 0.16 31.69 -8.47
CA LYS A 40 -0.42 30.55 -9.20
C LYS A 40 -1.77 30.11 -8.62
N GLU A 41 -2.05 30.44 -7.37
CA GLU A 41 -3.23 30.02 -6.61
C GLU A 41 -3.84 31.23 -5.89
N SER A 42 -3.94 32.36 -6.59
CA SER A 42 -4.36 33.65 -6.03
C SER A 42 -5.69 33.58 -5.26
N PHE A 43 -6.64 32.76 -5.71
CA PHE A 43 -7.93 32.55 -5.03
C PHE A 43 -7.82 31.95 -3.62
N MET A 44 -6.68 31.33 -3.27
CA MET A 44 -6.41 30.77 -1.94
C MET A 44 -5.62 31.71 -1.02
N THR A 45 -5.09 32.82 -1.55
CA THR A 45 -4.31 33.80 -0.76
C THR A 45 -5.03 34.34 0.48
N PRO A 46 -6.38 34.47 0.53
CA PRO A 46 -7.07 34.88 1.77
C PRO A 46 -6.87 33.91 2.94
N VAL A 47 -6.38 32.69 2.70
CA VAL A 47 -6.09 31.69 3.74
C VAL A 47 -4.68 31.86 4.35
N ASN A 48 -3.77 32.60 3.71
CA ASN A 48 -2.40 32.78 4.20
C ASN A 48 -2.29 33.26 5.66
N PRO A 49 -3.15 34.16 6.18
CA PRO A 49 -3.15 34.52 7.60
C PRO A 49 -3.39 33.33 8.53
N PHE A 50 -4.25 32.38 8.14
CA PHE A 50 -4.46 31.14 8.91
C PHE A 50 -3.21 30.28 8.90
N ILE A 51 -2.55 30.15 7.75
CA ILE A 51 -1.31 29.37 7.63
C ILE A 51 -0.25 29.95 8.55
N LEU A 52 0.08 31.24 8.37
CA LEU A 52 1.09 31.95 9.16
C LEU A 52 0.85 31.82 10.67
N LYS A 53 -0.39 32.03 11.12
CA LYS A 53 -0.77 31.93 12.53
C LYS A 53 -0.55 30.54 13.14
N ASN A 54 -0.61 29.47 12.34
CA ASN A 54 -0.55 28.10 12.83
C ASN A 54 0.75 27.35 12.45
N LYS A 55 1.69 27.98 11.72
CA LYS A 55 2.95 27.34 11.30
C LYS A 55 3.70 26.72 12.48
N GLU A 56 3.89 27.45 13.58
CA GLU A 56 4.62 26.95 14.75
C GLU A 56 3.92 25.77 15.43
N LYS A 57 2.57 25.78 15.48
CA LYS A 57 1.80 24.67 16.02
C LYS A 57 1.93 23.41 15.17
N MET A 58 2.00 23.57 13.85
CA MET A 58 2.24 22.45 12.93
C MET A 58 3.62 21.85 13.14
N VAL A 59 4.66 22.70 13.30
CA VAL A 59 6.02 22.22 13.61
C VAL A 59 6.03 21.42 14.91
N ALA A 60 5.51 22.00 16.00
CA ALA A 60 5.46 21.32 17.30
C ALA A 60 4.69 19.98 17.22
N PHE A 61 3.57 19.95 16.50
CA PHE A 61 2.81 18.73 16.28
C PHE A 61 3.62 17.65 15.53
N LEU A 62 4.35 18.03 14.48
CA LEU A 62 5.17 17.08 13.71
C LEU A 62 6.37 16.59 14.53
N ASP A 63 6.98 17.45 15.34
CA ASP A 63 8.07 17.09 16.25
C ASP A 63 7.60 16.10 17.32
N ASP A 64 6.45 16.37 17.96
CA ASP A 64 5.84 15.47 18.94
C ASP A 64 5.46 14.11 18.30
N LEU A 65 4.93 14.13 17.08
CA LEU A 65 4.56 12.92 16.35
C LEU A 65 5.80 12.08 15.97
N ALA A 66 6.92 12.73 15.63
CA ALA A 66 8.16 12.05 15.28
C ALA A 66 8.91 11.51 16.51
N ASN A 67 8.58 11.98 17.72
CA ASN A 67 9.24 11.60 18.96
C ASN A 67 8.75 10.24 19.52
N VAL A 68 8.79 9.20 18.69
CA VAL A 68 8.45 7.82 19.07
C VAL A 68 9.70 7.15 19.62
N THR A 69 9.75 6.97 20.94
CA THR A 69 10.92 6.37 21.64
C THR A 69 10.84 4.85 21.79
N GLN A 70 9.67 4.26 21.56
CA GLN A 70 9.43 2.82 21.74
C GLN A 70 8.60 2.26 20.59
N SER A 71 8.94 1.06 20.12
CA SER A 71 8.09 0.33 19.19
C SER A 71 6.79 -0.06 19.91
N PRO A 72 5.62 0.09 19.26
CA PRO A 72 4.39 -0.44 19.84
C PRO A 72 4.55 -1.96 20.07
N PRO A 73 3.95 -2.50 21.14
CA PRO A 73 3.89 -3.95 21.32
C PRO A 73 3.19 -4.57 20.12
N ILE A 74 3.64 -5.74 19.68
CA ILE A 74 2.98 -6.51 18.62
C ILE A 74 1.60 -6.88 19.15
N THR A 75 0.62 -6.06 18.82
CA THR A 75 -0.76 -6.19 19.27
C THR A 75 -1.57 -6.14 17.99
N GLU A 76 -2.40 -7.16 17.80
CA GLU A 76 -3.13 -7.50 16.57
C GLU A 76 -2.33 -8.42 15.63
N GLN A 77 -2.52 -9.73 15.83
CA GLN A 77 -2.55 -10.65 14.70
C GLN A 77 -3.76 -10.24 13.84
N VAL A 78 -3.53 -9.42 12.83
CA VAL A 78 -4.50 -9.22 11.75
C VAL A 78 -4.89 -10.60 11.25
N SER A 79 -6.18 -10.94 11.24
CA SER A 79 -6.67 -12.19 10.67
C SER A 79 -6.58 -12.10 9.14
N SER A 80 -5.35 -12.08 8.60
CA SER A 80 -5.14 -12.20 7.16
C SER A 80 -5.08 -13.68 6.80
N ASP A 81 -5.64 -14.02 5.64
CA ASP A 81 -5.41 -15.34 5.07
C ASP A 81 -3.97 -15.37 4.54
N LEU A 82 -3.07 -15.73 5.43
CA LEU A 82 -1.63 -15.79 5.15
C LEU A 82 -1.34 -16.66 3.93
N SER A 83 -2.13 -17.70 3.67
CA SER A 83 -1.94 -18.57 2.51
C SER A 83 -2.19 -17.80 1.21
N ARG A 84 -3.27 -17.01 1.17
CA ARG A 84 -3.59 -16.16 0.02
C ARG A 84 -2.56 -15.05 -0.19
N ASP A 85 -2.12 -14.42 0.89
CA ASP A 85 -1.10 -13.36 0.83
C ASP A 85 0.24 -13.92 0.32
N LEU A 86 0.65 -15.09 0.81
CA LEU A 86 1.86 -15.79 0.35
C LEU A 86 1.75 -16.24 -1.11
N ALA A 87 0.57 -16.69 -1.56
CA ALA A 87 0.35 -17.03 -2.96
C ALA A 87 0.50 -15.79 -3.86
N ALA A 88 -0.09 -14.65 -3.47
CA ALA A 88 0.06 -13.39 -4.21
C ALA A 88 1.53 -12.93 -4.26
N LEU A 89 2.26 -13.04 -3.14
CA LEU A 89 3.69 -12.75 -3.09
C LEU A 89 4.49 -13.69 -4.00
N HIS A 90 4.16 -14.98 -4.03
CA HIS A 90 4.78 -15.95 -4.92
C HIS A 90 4.57 -15.60 -6.39
N ASP A 91 3.37 -15.22 -6.78
CA ASP A 91 3.08 -14.81 -8.17
C ASP A 91 3.88 -13.57 -8.58
N ILE A 92 4.04 -12.59 -7.68
CA ILE A 92 4.92 -11.44 -7.91
C ILE A 92 6.38 -11.89 -8.07
N CYS A 93 6.87 -12.76 -7.16
CA CYS A 93 8.23 -13.27 -7.24
C CYS A 93 8.47 -14.06 -8.54
N TRP A 94 7.46 -14.81 -9.01
CA TRP A 94 7.54 -15.55 -10.26
C TRP A 94 7.54 -14.61 -11.47
N ALA A 95 6.68 -13.59 -11.49
CA ALA A 95 6.61 -12.60 -12.56
C ALA A 95 7.94 -11.88 -12.77
N TYR A 96 8.65 -11.54 -11.67
CA TYR A 96 9.93 -10.84 -11.70
C TYR A 96 11.14 -11.76 -11.47
N LYS A 97 10.99 -13.08 -11.70
CA LYS A 97 12.02 -14.08 -11.42
C LYS A 97 13.37 -13.77 -12.06
N SER A 98 13.38 -13.36 -13.34
CA SER A 98 14.63 -13.09 -14.08
C SER A 98 15.43 -11.95 -13.45
N GLU A 99 14.76 -10.90 -12.98
CA GLU A 99 15.39 -9.77 -12.28
C GLU A 99 15.87 -10.20 -10.89
N LEU A 100 15.06 -10.97 -10.15
CA LEU A 100 15.45 -11.54 -8.87
C LEU A 100 16.69 -12.44 -9.00
N GLN A 101 16.80 -13.20 -10.10
CA GLN A 101 17.96 -14.03 -10.41
C GLN A 101 19.22 -13.18 -10.67
N GLN A 102 19.10 -12.09 -11.42
CA GLN A 102 20.22 -11.16 -11.64
C GLN A 102 20.68 -10.53 -10.33
N LEU A 103 19.74 -10.03 -9.51
CA LEU A 103 20.04 -9.45 -8.20
C LEU A 103 20.63 -10.47 -7.21
N SER A 104 20.30 -11.75 -7.34
CA SER A 104 20.85 -12.80 -6.48
C SER A 104 22.37 -13.01 -6.64
N GLN A 105 22.95 -12.49 -7.72
CA GLN A 105 24.41 -12.52 -7.93
C GLN A 105 25.14 -11.60 -6.94
N SER A 106 24.55 -10.45 -6.61
CA SER A 106 25.10 -9.49 -5.65
C SER A 106 24.53 -9.66 -4.23
N GLN A 107 23.32 -10.22 -4.10
CA GLN A 107 22.63 -10.41 -2.83
C GLN A 107 22.36 -11.90 -2.55
N PRO A 108 23.19 -12.58 -1.73
CA PRO A 108 23.09 -14.04 -1.55
C PRO A 108 21.78 -14.48 -0.88
N GLY A 109 21.12 -13.62 -0.11
CA GLY A 109 19.81 -13.90 0.49
C GLY A 109 18.70 -14.15 -0.54
N LEU A 110 18.79 -13.55 -1.72
CA LEU A 110 17.80 -13.72 -2.79
C LEU A 110 17.91 -15.07 -3.49
N LYS A 111 19.06 -15.76 -3.42
CA LYS A 111 19.21 -17.10 -4.00
C LYS A 111 18.21 -18.08 -3.40
N LYS A 112 17.99 -17.99 -2.09
CA LYS A 112 17.01 -18.83 -1.38
C LYS A 112 15.59 -18.50 -1.83
N LEU A 113 15.27 -17.22 -1.99
CA LEU A 113 13.95 -16.79 -2.46
C LEU A 113 13.66 -17.32 -3.86
N VAL A 114 14.58 -17.13 -4.81
CA VAL A 114 14.45 -17.65 -6.18
C VAL A 114 14.23 -19.16 -6.19
N ALA A 115 15.05 -19.91 -5.43
CA ALA A 115 14.93 -21.36 -5.36
C ALA A 115 13.57 -21.80 -4.78
N VAL A 116 13.06 -21.11 -3.75
CA VAL A 116 11.73 -21.38 -3.18
C VAL A 116 10.64 -21.07 -4.20
N THR A 117 10.72 -19.91 -4.88
CA THR A 117 9.77 -19.51 -5.93
C THR A 117 9.70 -20.54 -7.06
N GLU A 118 10.84 -21.05 -7.52
CA GLU A 118 10.92 -22.13 -8.52
C GLU A 118 10.33 -23.45 -8.01
N THR A 119 10.71 -23.86 -6.80
CA THR A 119 10.25 -25.12 -6.20
C THR A 119 8.74 -25.13 -6.03
N LEU A 120 8.15 -24.02 -5.57
CA LEU A 120 6.71 -23.90 -5.39
C LEU A 120 5.97 -23.95 -6.74
N ARG A 121 6.49 -23.29 -7.78
CA ARG A 121 5.90 -23.34 -9.13
C ARG A 121 6.00 -24.73 -9.75
N GLN A 122 7.10 -25.45 -9.51
CA GLN A 122 7.27 -26.84 -9.95
C GLN A 122 6.26 -27.77 -9.28
N ARG A 123 6.08 -27.66 -7.95
CA ARG A 123 5.09 -28.46 -7.24
C ARG A 123 3.67 -28.20 -7.73
N GLU A 124 3.31 -26.94 -7.95
CA GLU A 124 2.00 -26.58 -8.51
C GLU A 124 1.74 -27.27 -9.86
N GLN A 125 2.74 -27.27 -10.75
CA GLN A 125 2.64 -27.95 -12.04
C GLN A 125 2.52 -29.48 -11.89
N GLN A 126 3.25 -30.08 -10.95
CA GLN A 126 3.15 -31.51 -10.63
C GLN A 126 1.74 -31.88 -10.14
N PHE A 127 1.19 -31.13 -9.19
CA PHE A 127 -0.17 -31.34 -8.70
C PHE A 127 -1.23 -31.25 -9.80
N LEU A 128 -1.10 -30.25 -10.70
CA LEU A 128 -2.01 -30.11 -11.84
C LEU A 128 -1.93 -31.28 -12.81
N GLN A 129 -0.73 -31.82 -13.04
CA GLN A 129 -0.51 -32.98 -13.91
C GLN A 129 -1.09 -34.27 -13.29
N GLU A 130 -0.87 -34.48 -11.99
CA GLU A 130 -1.40 -35.64 -11.26
C GLU A 130 -2.94 -35.63 -11.20
N ASN A 131 -3.55 -34.46 -10.97
CA ASN A 131 -5.02 -34.34 -10.94
C ASN A 131 -5.68 -34.36 -12.33
N CYS A 132 -5.01 -33.91 -13.38
CA CYS A 132 -5.50 -34.05 -14.77
C CYS A 132 -5.45 -35.52 -15.24
N GLY A 133 -4.56 -36.32 -14.66
CA GLY A 133 -4.52 -37.78 -14.87
C GLY A 133 -5.75 -38.50 -14.31
N LEU A 134 -6.30 -38.02 -13.18
CA LEU A 134 -7.46 -38.62 -12.52
C LEU A 134 -8.78 -38.39 -13.28
N THR A 135 -8.98 -37.20 -13.88
CA THR A 135 -10.17 -36.92 -14.70
C THR A 135 -10.28 -37.84 -15.93
N ASN A 136 -9.15 -38.19 -16.55
CA ASN A 136 -9.09 -39.10 -17.70
C ASN A 136 -9.32 -40.59 -17.34
N ILE A 137 -9.19 -40.97 -16.06
CA ILE A 137 -9.44 -42.34 -15.60
C ILE A 137 -10.93 -42.54 -15.29
N THR A 138 -11.63 -41.51 -14.80
CA THR A 138 -13.08 -41.56 -14.58
C THR A 138 -13.91 -41.62 -15.86
N GLU A 139 -13.43 -41.10 -17.00
CA GLU A 139 -14.13 -41.23 -18.29
C GLU A 139 -13.86 -42.57 -19.02
N LYS A 140 -12.90 -43.39 -18.57
CA LYS A 140 -12.62 -44.71 -19.15
C LYS A 140 -13.30 -45.87 -18.40
N LEU A 141 -14.15 -45.56 -17.43
CA LEU A 141 -14.89 -46.53 -16.59
C LEU A 141 -16.42 -46.42 -16.74
N VAL A 142 -16.89 -45.76 -17.81
CA VAL A 142 -18.31 -45.79 -18.25
C VAL A 142 -18.41 -46.45 -19.62
#